data_AF-A0A8E0RLY0-F1
#
_entry.id   AF-A0A8E0RLY0-F1
#
_cell.length_a   1.000
_cell.length_b   1.000
_cell.length_c   1.000
_cell.angle_alpha   90.00
_cell.angle_beta   90.00
_cell.angle_gamma   90.00
#
_symmetry.space_group_name_H-M   'P 1'
#
loop_
_entity.id
_entity.type
_entity.pdbx_description
1 polymer ?
#
loop_
_entity_poly.entity_id
_entity_poly.type
_entity_poly.pdbx_seq_one_letter_code
_entity_poly.pdbx_strand_id
1 'polypeptide(L)'
;MNFDTASRPYYSRVFYLLNFISEGLYTAYCKVLNDLRVCHGDHNTQIYFTVPAWFRILTYVLLEAERSDLENNWPLVLSPGNYINLLHELIVLLLDSAHEDDFLTARGARDIPPLTKEIYICIKSNAIGVLSRLCSISQPLTVSWWCPQRMQYIHLLKHISKQSISTEKLPDIISKAIQCIDQLVKNSSYSAQCQIFYELLLPKENEHHGLRGHLITLFKDSLHSCWVSVQKSGMEAALESEKCIGETSPQLPVQRNILTRFCEMIFGYPDVWCSDALVDQTSWLLAAVNMALYIFLRCDALKSKQEDPALTDDVVSALVRISDGSSKFSTHFLNPLLNDLNEECNRLQAMVYSLTSGIKTADDQQIKQMKASLAAKEATLLRLRLMQNASQRVFDCYERFRIAQ
;
A
#
# COMPACT_ATOMS: atom_id res chain seq x y z
N MET A 1 12.80 8.28 -18.67
CA MET A 1 13.56 9.09 -19.65
C MET A 1 14.57 9.86 -18.83
N ASN A 2 15.86 9.78 -19.13
CA ASN A 2 16.84 10.69 -18.53
C ASN A 2 16.97 11.88 -19.48
N PHE A 3 16.68 13.08 -19.00
CA PHE A 3 16.95 14.29 -19.78
C PHE A 3 18.44 14.58 -19.67
N ASP A 4 19.18 14.34 -20.75
CA ASP A 4 20.60 14.65 -20.80
C ASP A 4 20.85 16.17 -20.63
N THR A 5 22.06 16.54 -20.23
CA THR A 5 22.46 17.95 -20.10
C THR A 5 22.32 18.75 -21.40
N ALA A 6 22.25 18.08 -22.55
CA ALA A 6 22.06 18.68 -23.87
C ALA A 6 20.60 19.07 -24.16
N SER A 7 19.62 18.38 -23.56
CA SER A 7 18.19 18.63 -23.79
C SER A 7 17.57 19.67 -22.84
N ARG A 8 18.15 19.88 -21.65
CA ARG A 8 17.70 20.88 -20.67
C ARG A 8 17.50 22.31 -21.24
N PRO A 9 18.41 22.85 -22.09
CA PRO A 9 18.24 24.19 -22.67
C PRO A 9 17.04 24.32 -23.62
N TYR A 10 16.66 23.23 -24.31
CA TYR A 10 15.51 23.22 -25.21
C TYR A 10 14.20 23.26 -24.43
N TYR A 11 14.11 22.50 -23.34
CA TYR A 11 12.96 22.56 -22.45
C TYR A 11 12.84 23.94 -21.80
N SER A 12 13.92 24.50 -21.26
CA SER A 12 13.95 25.87 -20.71
C SER A 12 13.46 26.93 -21.71
N ARG A 13 13.85 26.82 -23.00
CA ARG A 13 13.33 27.68 -24.08
C ARG A 13 11.85 27.45 -24.40
N VAL A 14 11.38 26.20 -24.41
CA VAL A 14 9.97 25.86 -24.58
C VAL A 14 9.15 26.44 -23.42
N PHE A 15 9.63 26.36 -22.18
CA PHE A 15 9.01 26.97 -21.01
C PHE A 15 8.96 28.51 -21.09
N TYR A 16 10.06 29.15 -21.51
CA TYR A 16 10.10 30.58 -21.73
C TYR A 16 9.06 31.03 -22.77
N LEU A 17 8.97 30.34 -23.91
CA LEU A 17 7.97 30.59 -24.96
C LEU A 17 6.54 30.36 -24.49
N LEU A 18 6.32 29.29 -23.74
CA LEU A 18 5.04 28.90 -23.15
C LEU A 18 4.53 29.91 -22.10
N ASN A 19 5.44 30.56 -21.37
CA ASN A 19 5.14 31.61 -20.41
C ASN A 19 4.91 32.98 -21.09
N PHE A 20 5.64 33.28 -22.16
CA PHE A 20 5.56 34.56 -22.88
C PHE A 20 4.27 34.76 -23.70
N ILE A 21 3.59 33.67 -24.08
CA ILE A 21 2.40 33.73 -24.94
C ILE A 21 1.12 34.15 -24.18
N SER A 22 1.16 34.29 -22.85
CA SER A 22 0.08 34.78 -21.97
C SER A 22 -1.21 33.93 -22.01
N GLU A 23 -1.77 33.58 -20.85
CA GLU A 23 -3.02 32.81 -20.67
C GLU A 23 -3.08 31.39 -21.27
N GLY A 24 -2.24 31.04 -22.24
CA GLY A 24 -2.34 29.83 -23.04
C GLY A 24 -1.94 28.53 -22.34
N LEU A 25 -1.09 28.54 -21.32
CA LEU A 25 -0.73 27.32 -20.60
C LEU A 25 -1.91 26.80 -19.79
N TYR A 26 -2.51 27.66 -18.98
CA TYR A 26 -3.72 27.36 -18.21
C TYR A 26 -4.92 27.16 -19.13
N THR A 27 -5.07 27.94 -20.21
CA THR A 27 -6.20 27.80 -21.15
C THR A 27 -6.08 26.57 -22.04
N ALA A 28 -4.88 26.21 -22.53
CA ALA A 28 -4.65 24.96 -23.25
C ALA A 28 -4.73 23.76 -22.30
N TYR A 29 -4.29 23.90 -21.05
CA TYR A 29 -4.49 22.91 -20.02
C TYR A 29 -5.98 22.72 -19.67
N CYS A 30 -6.75 23.81 -19.50
CA CYS A 30 -8.20 23.78 -19.31
C CYS A 30 -8.94 23.23 -20.53
N LYS A 31 -8.43 23.48 -21.75
CA LYS A 31 -8.95 22.89 -22.98
C LYS A 31 -8.69 21.38 -23.02
N VAL A 32 -7.47 20.95 -22.71
CA VAL A 32 -7.12 19.52 -22.56
C VAL A 32 -7.93 18.87 -21.44
N LEU A 33 -8.14 19.53 -20.30
CA LEU A 33 -9.00 19.05 -19.21
C LEU A 33 -10.48 18.98 -19.60
N ASN A 34 -10.98 19.98 -20.33
CA ASN A 34 -12.36 19.97 -20.83
C ASN A 34 -12.54 18.87 -21.87
N ASP A 35 -11.57 18.66 -22.76
CA ASP A 35 -11.57 17.56 -23.72
C ASP A 35 -11.50 16.21 -22.97
N LEU A 36 -10.66 16.08 -21.94
CA LEU A 36 -10.59 14.90 -21.06
C LEU A 36 -11.92 14.61 -20.33
N ARG A 37 -12.60 15.64 -19.82
CA ARG A 37 -13.91 15.52 -19.13
C ARG A 37 -15.05 15.16 -20.09
N VAL A 38 -14.99 15.63 -21.33
CA VAL A 38 -15.98 15.32 -22.38
C VAL A 38 -15.76 13.92 -22.95
N CYS A 39 -14.52 13.40 -22.94
CA CYS A 39 -14.16 12.09 -23.48
C CYS A 39 -14.46 10.88 -22.58
N HIS A 40 -15.29 11.02 -21.54
CA HIS A 40 -16.02 9.88 -20.99
C HIS A 40 -17.07 9.31 -21.97
N GLY A 41 -17.21 9.89 -23.17
CA GLY A 41 -17.78 9.25 -24.34
C GLY A 41 -16.90 9.45 -25.59
N ASP A 42 -16.34 8.37 -26.13
CA ASP A 42 -16.09 8.11 -27.55
C ASP A 42 -14.96 8.78 -28.37
N HIS A 43 -14.00 9.55 -27.84
CA HIS A 43 -12.90 10.12 -28.67
C HIS A 43 -11.47 9.84 -28.14
N ASN A 44 -10.98 8.61 -28.35
CA ASN A 44 -9.81 7.99 -27.67
C ASN A 44 -8.43 8.04 -28.38
N THR A 45 -8.06 9.03 -29.20
CA THR A 45 -6.71 8.99 -29.84
C THR A 45 -5.85 10.23 -29.67
N GLN A 46 -6.43 11.44 -29.71
CA GLN A 46 -5.65 12.68 -29.55
C GLN A 46 -5.18 12.92 -28.11
N ILE A 47 -6.00 12.51 -27.12
CA ILE A 47 -5.70 12.60 -25.70
C ILE A 47 -4.36 11.92 -25.38
N TYR A 48 -4.11 10.73 -25.93
CA TYR A 48 -2.87 9.98 -25.70
C TYR A 48 -1.62 10.59 -26.34
N PHE A 49 -1.74 11.59 -27.22
CA PHE A 49 -0.58 12.31 -27.77
C PHE A 49 -0.32 13.64 -27.05
N THR A 50 -1.36 14.32 -26.59
CA THR A 50 -1.25 15.59 -25.87
C THR A 50 -0.93 15.40 -24.38
N VAL A 51 -1.45 14.33 -23.76
CA VAL A 51 -1.19 13.95 -22.36
C VAL A 51 0.30 13.66 -22.10
N PRO A 52 1.03 12.90 -22.93
CA PRO A 52 2.47 12.68 -22.72
C PRO A 52 3.32 13.94 -22.85
N ALA A 53 2.95 14.91 -23.69
CA ALA A 53 3.72 16.15 -23.83
C ALA A 53 3.63 17.00 -22.56
N TRP A 54 2.42 17.21 -22.05
CA TRP A 54 2.19 17.89 -20.77
C TRP A 54 2.79 17.11 -19.61
N PHE A 55 2.60 15.79 -19.59
CA PHE A 55 3.16 14.95 -18.55
C PHE A 55 4.70 14.97 -18.56
N ARG A 56 5.36 15.04 -19.72
CA ARG A 56 6.82 15.23 -19.82
C ARG A 56 7.27 16.58 -19.27
N ILE A 57 6.59 17.66 -19.64
CA ILE A 57 6.82 19.00 -19.10
C ILE A 57 6.76 18.98 -17.57
N LEU A 58 5.74 18.32 -17.01
CA LEU A 58 5.53 18.24 -15.57
C LEU A 58 6.48 17.28 -14.86
N THR A 59 6.84 16.16 -15.51
CA THR A 59 7.87 15.23 -15.03
C THR A 59 9.18 15.99 -14.88
N TYR A 60 9.55 16.78 -15.88
CA TYR A 60 10.74 17.63 -15.82
C TYR A 60 10.63 18.65 -14.67
N VAL A 61 9.55 19.45 -14.61
CA VAL A 61 9.38 20.49 -13.57
C VAL A 61 9.41 19.91 -12.15
N LEU A 62 8.79 18.76 -11.91
CA LEU A 62 8.63 18.22 -10.56
C LEU A 62 9.78 17.31 -10.13
N LEU A 63 10.37 16.56 -11.05
CA LEU A 63 11.36 15.54 -10.74
C LEU A 63 12.79 15.93 -11.09
N GLU A 64 13.01 16.83 -12.06
CA GLU A 64 14.34 17.03 -12.66
C GLU A 64 14.80 18.50 -12.73
N ALA A 65 13.89 19.47 -12.70
CA ALA A 65 14.21 20.88 -12.85
C ALA A 65 14.96 21.42 -11.62
N GLU A 66 16.01 22.18 -11.87
CA GLU A 66 16.76 22.91 -10.85
C GLU A 66 16.12 24.29 -10.58
N ARG A 67 16.44 24.92 -9.45
CA ARG A 67 15.83 26.21 -9.07
C ARG A 67 16.05 27.30 -10.15
N SER A 68 17.20 27.28 -10.81
CA SER A 68 17.55 28.15 -11.92
C SER A 68 16.73 27.92 -13.19
N ASP A 69 16.19 26.71 -13.39
CA ASP A 69 15.39 26.37 -14.56
C ASP A 69 13.99 27.00 -14.49
N LEU A 70 13.49 27.22 -13.27
CA LEU A 70 12.12 27.67 -12.99
C LEU A 70 12.02 29.17 -12.68
N GLU A 71 13.15 29.82 -12.43
CA GLU A 71 13.23 31.24 -12.07
C GLU A 71 12.72 32.11 -13.23
N ASN A 72 11.69 32.94 -12.98
CA ASN A 72 10.98 33.80 -13.95
C ASN A 72 10.17 33.10 -15.07
N ASN A 73 10.20 31.76 -15.16
CA ASN A 73 9.53 31.00 -16.23
C ASN A 73 8.31 30.19 -15.77
N TRP A 74 8.15 29.99 -14.45
CA TRP A 74 7.05 29.19 -13.92
C TRP A 74 6.08 30.05 -13.09
N PRO A 75 4.75 29.96 -13.29
CA PRO A 75 3.80 30.79 -12.56
C PRO A 75 3.84 30.54 -11.05
N LEU A 76 4.14 31.59 -10.27
CA LEU A 76 4.13 31.55 -8.80
C LEU A 76 2.77 31.15 -8.20
N VAL A 77 1.68 31.31 -8.96
CA VAL A 77 0.30 30.94 -8.59
C VAL A 77 0.12 29.41 -8.47
N LEU A 78 1.02 28.64 -9.10
CA LEU A 78 1.05 27.19 -8.95
C LEU A 78 1.83 26.82 -7.68
N SER A 79 1.17 26.96 -6.53
CA SER A 79 1.69 26.43 -5.27
C SER A 79 1.70 24.89 -5.31
N PRO A 80 2.51 24.22 -4.46
CA PRO A 80 2.48 22.76 -4.32
C PRO A 80 1.08 22.15 -4.15
N GLY A 81 0.22 22.82 -3.37
CA GLY A 81 -1.18 22.42 -3.17
C GLY A 81 -2.08 22.65 -4.38
N ASN A 82 -1.74 23.57 -5.28
CA ASN A 82 -2.48 23.79 -6.54
C ASN A 82 -2.07 22.80 -7.63
N TYR A 83 -0.83 22.28 -7.62
CA TYR A 83 -0.40 21.28 -8.60
C TYR A 83 -1.22 20.01 -8.52
N ILE A 84 -1.57 19.51 -7.34
CA ILE A 84 -2.32 18.26 -7.26
C ILE A 84 -3.73 18.42 -7.83
N ASN A 85 -4.35 19.59 -7.68
CA ASN A 85 -5.68 19.89 -8.24
C ASN A 85 -5.64 20.08 -9.75
N LEU A 86 -4.57 20.69 -10.24
CA LEU A 86 -4.29 20.74 -11.66
C LEU A 86 -4.17 19.28 -12.14
N LEU A 87 -3.15 18.57 -11.69
CA LEU A 87 -2.70 17.32 -12.29
C LEU A 87 -3.55 16.09 -11.96
N HIS A 88 -4.63 16.24 -11.19
CA HIS A 88 -5.44 15.11 -10.72
C HIS A 88 -5.90 14.20 -11.86
N GLU A 89 -6.63 14.75 -12.82
CA GLU A 89 -7.19 13.98 -13.95
C GLU A 89 -6.09 13.32 -14.78
N LEU A 90 -4.95 14.00 -14.94
CA LEU A 90 -3.80 13.49 -15.67
C LEU A 90 -3.17 12.29 -14.95
N ILE A 91 -2.97 12.39 -13.65
CA ILE A 91 -2.40 11.32 -12.83
C ILE A 91 -3.34 10.12 -12.80
N VAL A 92 -4.65 10.34 -12.63
CA VAL A 92 -5.66 9.28 -12.66
C VAL A 92 -5.62 8.54 -14.00
N LEU A 93 -5.72 9.27 -15.12
CA LEU A 93 -5.69 8.69 -16.46
C LEU A 93 -4.43 7.86 -16.71
N LEU A 94 -3.26 8.36 -16.28
CA LEU A 94 -1.98 7.70 -16.50
C LEU A 94 -1.76 6.50 -15.57
N LEU A 95 -2.41 6.45 -14.41
CA LEU A 95 -2.32 5.31 -13.51
C LEU A 95 -3.37 4.24 -13.80
N ASP A 96 -4.48 4.60 -14.46
CA ASP A 96 -5.49 3.65 -14.89
C ASP A 96 -4.91 2.62 -15.86
N SER A 97 -5.29 1.36 -15.71
CA SER A 97 -4.90 0.26 -16.59
C SER A 97 -5.97 -0.05 -17.63
N ALA A 98 -7.20 0.47 -17.47
CA ALA A 98 -8.33 0.23 -18.39
C ALA A 98 -8.03 0.69 -19.83
N HIS A 99 -7.06 1.57 -20.00
CA HIS A 99 -6.70 2.19 -21.28
C HIS A 99 -5.46 1.58 -21.94
N GLU A 100 -4.94 0.46 -21.43
CA GLU A 100 -3.75 -0.18 -22.00
C GLU A 100 -3.98 -0.60 -23.46
N ASP A 101 -5.11 -1.26 -23.74
CA ASP A 101 -5.43 -1.74 -25.09
C ASP A 101 -5.65 -0.58 -26.07
N ASP A 102 -6.34 0.48 -25.64
CA ASP A 102 -6.54 1.70 -26.42
C ASP A 102 -5.20 2.38 -26.73
N PHE A 103 -4.29 2.43 -25.74
CA PHE A 103 -2.95 2.99 -25.91
C PHE A 103 -2.11 2.18 -26.91
N LEU A 104 -2.17 0.86 -26.85
CA LEU A 104 -1.40 -0.03 -27.74
C LEU A 104 -1.96 -0.07 -29.16
N THR A 105 -3.26 0.16 -29.33
CA THR A 105 -3.94 0.12 -30.64
C THR A 105 -4.06 1.49 -31.31
N ALA A 106 -3.77 2.58 -30.58
CA ALA A 106 -3.74 3.93 -31.11
C ALA A 106 -2.74 4.03 -32.28
N ARG A 107 -3.27 4.15 -33.50
CA ARG A 107 -2.44 4.41 -34.69
C ARG A 107 -1.90 5.83 -34.59
N GLY A 108 -0.59 5.96 -34.43
CA GLY A 108 0.09 7.24 -34.50
C GLY A 108 -0.25 8.00 -35.78
N ALA A 109 -0.23 9.34 -35.68
CA ALA A 109 0.03 10.16 -36.86
C ALA A 109 1.27 9.63 -37.57
N ARG A 110 1.37 9.80 -38.90
CA ARG A 110 2.32 9.08 -39.80
C ARG A 110 3.81 9.13 -39.40
N ASP A 111 4.18 9.96 -38.43
CA ASP A 111 5.55 10.21 -37.98
C ASP A 111 5.85 9.78 -36.53
N ILE A 112 4.91 9.12 -35.83
CA ILE A 112 5.10 8.70 -34.42
C ILE A 112 5.46 7.20 -34.36
N PRO A 113 6.54 6.82 -33.63
CA PRO A 113 6.88 5.41 -33.40
C PRO A 113 5.70 4.61 -32.82
N PRO A 114 5.61 3.30 -33.08
CA PRO A 114 4.56 2.46 -32.50
C PRO A 114 4.63 2.53 -30.97
N LEU A 115 3.46 2.72 -30.35
CA LEU A 115 3.32 2.72 -28.90
C LEU A 115 3.48 1.28 -28.40
N THR A 116 4.44 1.06 -27.49
CA THR A 116 4.75 -0.27 -26.95
C THR A 116 4.37 -0.39 -25.48
N LYS A 117 4.26 -1.63 -24.99
CA LYS A 117 3.99 -1.91 -23.58
C LYS A 117 5.09 -1.35 -22.66
N GLU A 118 6.34 -1.35 -23.11
CA GLU A 118 7.47 -0.77 -22.38
C GLU A 118 7.31 0.75 -22.22
N ILE A 119 6.84 1.44 -23.27
CA ILE A 119 6.55 2.87 -23.22
C ILE A 119 5.41 3.15 -22.25
N TYR A 120 4.34 2.34 -22.31
CA TYR A 120 3.20 2.45 -21.39
C TYR A 120 3.65 2.31 -19.93
N ILE A 121 4.37 1.23 -19.60
CA ILE A 121 4.91 0.98 -18.27
C ILE A 121 5.82 2.14 -17.82
N CYS A 122 6.66 2.69 -18.71
CA CYS A 122 7.51 3.84 -18.39
C CYS A 122 6.69 5.09 -18.03
N ILE A 123 5.63 5.38 -18.77
CA ILE A 123 4.73 6.51 -18.49
C ILE A 123 4.05 6.32 -17.13
N LYS A 124 3.48 5.15 -16.86
CA LYS A 124 2.87 4.84 -15.54
C LYS A 124 3.90 5.00 -14.42
N SER A 125 5.11 4.48 -14.62
CA SER A 125 6.20 4.57 -13.64
C SER A 125 6.57 6.01 -13.29
N ASN A 126 6.61 6.89 -14.30
CA ASN A 126 6.84 8.32 -14.08
C ASN A 126 5.65 8.97 -13.38
N ALA A 127 4.40 8.58 -13.70
CA ALA A 127 3.21 9.15 -13.07
C ALA A 127 3.18 8.85 -11.57
N ILE A 128 3.60 7.64 -11.17
CA ILE A 128 3.84 7.28 -9.77
C ILE A 128 4.90 8.20 -9.15
N GLY A 129 6.01 8.45 -9.85
CA GLY A 129 7.07 9.36 -9.38
C GLY A 129 6.59 10.80 -9.18
N VAL A 130 5.81 11.33 -10.13
CA VAL A 130 5.19 12.66 -10.04
C VAL A 130 4.24 12.74 -8.85
N LEU A 131 3.37 11.75 -8.67
CA LEU A 131 2.45 11.70 -7.52
C LEU A 131 3.21 11.67 -6.18
N SER A 132 4.20 10.79 -6.06
CA SER A 132 5.09 10.68 -4.90
C SER A 132 5.72 12.03 -4.54
N ARG A 133 6.20 12.77 -5.55
CA ARG A 133 6.82 14.08 -5.36
C ARG A 133 5.82 15.14 -4.91
N LEU A 134 4.66 15.23 -5.56
CA LEU A 134 3.62 16.21 -5.22
C LEU A 134 3.14 16.07 -3.78
N CYS A 135 2.96 14.83 -3.33
CA CYS A 135 2.54 14.50 -1.97
C CYS A 135 3.64 14.72 -0.93
N SER A 136 4.91 14.78 -1.33
CA SER A 136 6.01 15.11 -0.42
C SER A 136 6.12 16.60 -0.13
N ILE A 137 5.68 17.45 -1.05
CA ILE A 137 5.76 18.90 -0.89
C ILE A 137 4.53 19.44 -0.14
N SER A 138 3.43 18.68 -0.10
CA SER A 138 2.14 19.10 0.46
C SER A 138 1.89 18.63 1.91
N GLN A 139 2.94 18.29 2.67
CA GLN A 139 2.80 17.65 3.99
C GLN A 139 2.42 18.62 5.12
N PRO A 140 1.62 18.17 6.10
CA PRO A 140 0.98 16.85 6.20
C PRO A 140 -0.32 16.75 5.39
N LEU A 141 -0.62 15.58 4.81
CA LEU A 141 -1.87 15.33 4.10
C LEU A 141 -2.99 15.03 5.12
N THR A 142 -3.92 15.98 5.30
CA THR A 142 -5.03 15.85 6.25
C THR A 142 -6.21 15.05 5.70
N VAL A 143 -7.18 14.69 6.55
CA VAL A 143 -8.44 14.03 6.13
C VAL A 143 -9.13 14.81 5.01
N SER A 144 -9.18 16.14 5.12
CA SER A 144 -9.78 17.01 4.10
C SER A 144 -9.06 16.94 2.74
N TRP A 145 -7.78 16.59 2.74
CA TRP A 145 -7.03 16.35 1.51
C TRP A 145 -7.48 15.05 0.84
N TRP A 146 -7.78 14.00 1.60
CA TRP A 146 -8.25 12.70 1.13
C TRP A 146 -9.75 12.70 0.78
N CYS A 147 -10.16 13.62 -0.09
CA CYS A 147 -11.49 13.60 -0.68
C CYS A 147 -11.68 12.36 -1.58
N PRO A 148 -12.92 11.95 -1.89
CA PRO A 148 -13.20 10.73 -2.67
C PRO A 148 -12.43 10.63 -3.99
N GLN A 149 -12.21 11.77 -4.66
CA GLN A 149 -11.42 11.84 -5.89
C GLN A 149 -9.95 11.46 -5.65
N ARG A 150 -9.30 12.01 -4.60
CA ARG A 150 -7.88 11.71 -4.32
C ARG A 150 -7.67 10.33 -3.73
N MET A 151 -8.68 9.73 -3.10
CA MET A 151 -8.64 8.31 -2.71
C MET A 151 -8.46 7.37 -3.91
N GLN A 152 -8.87 7.78 -5.11
CA GLN A 152 -8.64 6.99 -6.34
C GLN A 152 -7.16 6.68 -6.58
N TYR A 153 -6.24 7.57 -6.20
CA TYR A 153 -4.80 7.32 -6.33
C TYR A 153 -4.38 6.02 -5.64
N ILE A 154 -4.86 5.81 -4.41
CA ILE A 154 -4.56 4.61 -3.63
C ILE A 154 -5.16 3.37 -4.29
N HIS A 155 -6.38 3.46 -4.83
CA HIS A 155 -7.02 2.34 -5.53
C HIS A 155 -6.27 1.96 -6.81
N LEU A 156 -5.84 2.94 -7.60
CA LEU A 156 -5.06 2.72 -8.82
C LEU A 156 -3.69 2.12 -8.50
N LEU A 157 -2.99 2.64 -7.49
CA LEU A 157 -1.73 2.07 -7.02
C LEU A 157 -1.92 0.64 -6.48
N LYS A 158 -3.01 0.37 -5.74
CA LYS A 158 -3.38 -0.98 -5.27
C LYS A 158 -3.63 -1.92 -6.45
N HIS A 159 -4.27 -1.44 -7.52
CA HIS A 159 -4.48 -2.24 -8.72
C HIS A 159 -3.16 -2.57 -9.45
N ILE A 160 -2.29 -1.58 -9.64
CA ILE A 160 -0.94 -1.80 -10.22
C ILE A 160 -0.14 -2.80 -9.36
N SER A 161 -0.23 -2.69 -8.04
CA SER A 161 0.53 -3.54 -7.11
C SER A 161 0.10 -5.01 -7.11
N LYS A 162 -1.08 -5.32 -7.67
CA LYS A 162 -1.64 -6.68 -7.75
C LYS A 162 -1.40 -7.37 -9.09
N GLN A 163 -0.72 -6.72 -10.03
CA GLN A 163 -0.46 -7.30 -11.35
C GLN A 163 0.40 -8.57 -11.25
N SER A 164 0.08 -9.57 -12.07
CA SER A 164 0.77 -10.86 -12.08
C SER A 164 2.26 -10.70 -12.37
N ILE A 165 3.08 -11.37 -11.57
CA ILE A 165 4.54 -11.37 -11.71
C ILE A 165 4.93 -12.61 -12.51
N SER A 166 5.27 -12.43 -13.78
CA SER A 166 5.69 -13.54 -14.67
C SER A 166 7.20 -13.80 -14.65
N THR A 167 7.95 -13.04 -13.84
CA THR A 167 9.42 -13.05 -13.80
C THR A 167 9.94 -13.33 -12.39
N GLU A 168 11.18 -13.82 -12.26
CA GLU A 168 11.80 -14.05 -10.94
C GLU A 168 11.97 -12.78 -10.10
N LYS A 169 12.09 -11.62 -10.75
CA LYS A 169 12.19 -10.31 -10.10
C LYS A 169 10.85 -9.60 -10.10
N LEU A 170 10.56 -8.91 -9.00
CA LEU A 170 9.41 -8.01 -8.89
C LEU A 170 9.59 -6.85 -9.90
N PRO A 171 8.62 -6.61 -10.79
CA PRO A 171 8.69 -5.48 -11.73
C PRO A 171 8.83 -4.14 -11.00
N ASP A 172 9.71 -3.28 -11.52
CA ASP A 172 9.99 -1.96 -10.92
C ASP A 172 8.74 -1.10 -10.73
N ILE A 173 7.77 -1.20 -11.65
CA ILE A 173 6.50 -0.47 -11.54
C ILE A 173 5.68 -0.90 -10.32
N ILE A 174 5.66 -2.20 -10.00
CA ILE A 174 4.98 -2.74 -8.81
C ILE A 174 5.69 -2.24 -7.55
N SER A 175 7.03 -2.34 -7.52
CA SER A 175 7.84 -1.83 -6.41
C SER A 175 7.61 -0.34 -6.15
N LYS A 176 7.60 0.48 -7.21
CA LYS A 176 7.32 1.92 -7.13
C LYS A 176 5.90 2.22 -6.66
N ALA A 177 4.91 1.44 -7.11
CA ALA A 177 3.53 1.62 -6.67
C ALA A 177 3.38 1.38 -5.16
N ILE A 178 3.96 0.29 -4.65
CA ILE A 178 3.98 -0.03 -3.21
C ILE A 178 4.70 1.08 -2.42
N GLN A 179 5.87 1.51 -2.88
CA GLN A 179 6.61 2.61 -2.24
C GLN A 179 5.83 3.93 -2.22
N CYS A 180 5.07 4.22 -3.28
CA CYS A 180 4.23 5.41 -3.34
C CYS A 180 3.05 5.32 -2.36
N ILE A 181 2.42 4.15 -2.21
CA ILE A 181 1.41 3.91 -1.15
C ILE A 181 2.02 4.19 0.22
N ASP A 182 3.20 3.62 0.52
CA ASP A 182 3.88 3.82 1.80
C ASP A 182 4.13 5.29 2.10
N GLN A 183 4.59 6.03 1.10
CA GLN A 183 4.88 7.45 1.22
C GLN A 183 3.60 8.28 1.40
N LEU A 184 2.53 7.98 0.65
CA LEU A 184 1.23 8.65 0.82
C LEU A 184 0.70 8.47 2.24
N VAL A 185 0.77 7.25 2.78
CA VAL A 185 0.35 6.96 4.15
C VAL A 185 1.26 7.67 5.16
N LYS A 186 2.59 7.57 5.04
CA LYS A 186 3.55 8.20 5.95
C LYS A 186 3.47 9.72 5.97
N ASN A 187 3.13 10.33 4.84
CA ASN A 187 2.99 11.77 4.67
C ASN A 187 1.64 12.31 5.17
N SER A 188 0.72 11.42 5.51
CA SER A 188 -0.61 11.77 6.01
C SER A 188 -0.59 11.95 7.53
N SER A 189 -1.48 12.79 8.06
CA SER A 189 -1.76 12.87 9.50
C SER A 189 -2.22 11.51 10.05
N TYR A 190 -2.18 11.30 11.36
CA TYR A 190 -2.69 10.05 11.94
C TYR A 190 -4.18 9.82 11.65
N SER A 191 -4.95 10.91 11.63
CA SER A 191 -6.38 10.90 11.32
C SER A 191 -6.63 10.44 9.87
N ALA A 192 -5.88 10.99 8.92
CA ALA A 192 -5.94 10.60 7.52
C ALA A 192 -5.44 9.16 7.30
N GLN A 193 -4.37 8.75 8.00
CA GLN A 193 -3.91 7.36 7.98
C GLN A 193 -5.04 6.41 8.41
N CYS A 194 -5.77 6.73 9.48
CA CYS A 194 -6.91 5.92 9.91
C CYS A 194 -7.98 5.81 8.81
N GLN A 195 -8.36 6.92 8.16
CA GLN A 195 -9.30 6.91 7.04
C GLN A 195 -8.80 6.01 5.89
N ILE A 196 -7.53 6.13 5.50
CA ILE A 196 -6.93 5.31 4.45
C ILE A 196 -6.99 3.83 4.81
N PHE A 197 -6.60 3.47 6.04
CA PHE A 197 -6.60 2.08 6.48
C PHE A 197 -8.00 1.50 6.59
N TYR A 198 -9.02 2.28 6.95
CA TYR A 198 -10.41 1.81 6.92
C TYR A 198 -10.85 1.40 5.51
N GLU A 199 -10.43 2.13 4.48
CA GLU A 199 -10.74 1.79 3.09
C GLU A 199 -9.92 0.59 2.59
N LEU A 200 -8.67 0.48 3.04
CA LEU A 200 -7.70 -0.47 2.52
C LEU A 200 -7.72 -1.85 3.18
N LEU A 201 -7.99 -1.93 4.48
CA LEU A 201 -7.95 -3.16 5.28
C LEU A 201 -9.31 -3.86 5.39
N LEU A 202 -10.39 -3.24 4.91
CA LEU A 202 -11.70 -3.89 4.89
C LEU A 202 -11.60 -5.18 4.06
N PRO A 203 -11.99 -6.35 4.61
CA PRO A 203 -11.96 -7.61 3.88
C PRO A 203 -12.78 -7.52 2.59
N LYS A 204 -12.19 -7.92 1.47
CA LYS A 204 -12.80 -7.91 0.13
C LYS A 204 -12.55 -9.26 -0.54
N GLU A 205 -13.49 -9.69 -1.38
CA GLU A 205 -13.36 -10.91 -2.17
C GLU A 205 -12.12 -10.85 -3.07
N ASN A 206 -11.40 -11.97 -3.21
CA ASN A 206 -10.19 -12.10 -4.02
C ASN A 206 -9.09 -11.07 -3.65
N GLU A 207 -8.92 -10.77 -2.37
CA GLU A 207 -7.85 -9.88 -1.92
C GLU A 207 -6.46 -10.54 -2.06
N HIS A 208 -5.51 -9.78 -2.59
CA HIS A 208 -4.13 -10.24 -2.71
C HIS A 208 -3.44 -10.31 -1.34
N HIS A 209 -3.25 -11.52 -0.81
CA HIS A 209 -2.68 -11.82 0.52
C HIS A 209 -1.35 -11.11 0.80
N GLY A 210 -0.47 -11.00 -0.20
CA GLY A 210 0.79 -10.27 -0.05
C GLY A 210 0.60 -8.77 0.21
N LEU A 211 -0.38 -8.14 -0.43
CA LEU A 211 -0.64 -6.72 -0.28
C LEU A 211 -1.39 -6.45 1.04
N ARG A 212 -2.34 -7.33 1.40
CA ARG A 212 -3.00 -7.27 2.71
C ARG A 212 -1.97 -7.37 3.84
N GLY A 213 -1.04 -8.32 3.76
CA GLY A 213 0.06 -8.46 4.73
C GLY A 213 0.95 -7.21 4.80
N HIS A 214 1.26 -6.60 3.66
CA HIS A 214 1.98 -5.32 3.61
C HIS A 214 1.21 -4.19 4.30
N LEU A 215 -0.09 -4.06 4.03
CA LEU A 215 -0.95 -3.03 4.65
C LEU A 215 -1.07 -3.21 6.17
N ILE A 216 -1.19 -4.45 6.66
CA ILE A 216 -1.16 -4.76 8.10
C ILE A 216 0.16 -4.33 8.73
N THR A 217 1.28 -4.58 8.04
CA THR A 217 2.62 -4.17 8.50
C THR A 217 2.73 -2.64 8.57
N LEU A 218 2.27 -1.94 7.53
CA LEU A 218 2.27 -0.48 7.48
C LEU A 218 1.37 0.14 8.57
N PHE A 219 0.22 -0.48 8.86
CA PHE A 219 -0.64 -0.09 9.98
C PHE A 219 0.06 -0.27 11.32
N LYS A 220 0.70 -1.42 11.55
CA LYS A 220 1.48 -1.70 12.77
C LYS A 220 2.60 -0.66 12.97
N ASP A 221 3.29 -0.24 11.91
CA ASP A 221 4.34 0.79 11.99
C ASP A 221 3.75 2.18 12.29
N SER A 222 2.57 2.49 11.74
CA SER A 222 1.82 3.72 12.02
C SER A 222 1.34 3.76 13.47
N LEU A 223 0.80 2.64 13.96
CA LEU A 223 0.41 2.42 15.35
C LEU A 223 1.62 2.60 16.29
N HIS A 224 2.76 2.00 15.98
CA HIS A 224 4.00 2.17 16.73
C HIS A 224 4.41 3.63 16.85
N SER A 225 4.45 4.33 15.71
CA SER A 225 4.87 5.74 15.65
C SER A 225 3.96 6.63 16.49
N CYS A 226 2.65 6.42 16.37
CA CYS A 226 1.66 7.13 17.17
C CYS A 226 1.80 6.81 18.67
N TRP A 227 1.96 5.53 19.03
CA TRP A 227 2.14 5.10 20.40
C TRP A 227 3.37 5.73 21.04
N VAL A 228 4.52 5.74 20.36
CA VAL A 228 5.72 6.43 20.84
C VAL A 228 5.48 7.93 21.03
N SER A 229 4.73 8.57 20.12
CA SER A 229 4.39 9.99 20.24
C SER A 229 3.52 10.27 21.47
N VAL A 230 2.47 9.47 21.67
CA VAL A 230 1.56 9.56 22.82
C VAL A 230 2.31 9.30 24.13
N GLN A 231 3.24 8.35 24.17
CA GLN A 231 4.07 8.13 25.38
C GLN A 231 4.96 9.31 25.73
N LYS A 232 5.46 10.03 24.73
CA LYS A 232 6.34 11.19 24.96
C LYS A 232 5.59 12.44 25.40
N SER A 233 4.38 12.65 24.88
CA SER A 233 3.67 13.94 24.98
C SER A 233 2.31 13.85 25.69
N GLY A 234 1.77 12.65 25.88
CA GLY A 234 0.41 12.41 26.33
C GLY A 234 -0.60 12.38 25.17
N MET A 235 -1.74 11.72 25.41
CA MET A 235 -2.81 11.57 24.41
C MET A 235 -3.39 12.93 23.98
N GLU A 236 -3.64 13.83 24.94
CA GLU A 236 -4.22 15.15 24.68
C GLU A 236 -3.32 16.02 23.81
N ALA A 237 -2.01 16.04 24.09
CA ALA A 237 -1.05 16.79 23.30
C ALA A 237 -0.90 16.23 21.87
N ALA A 238 -0.94 14.91 21.71
CA ALA A 238 -0.92 14.28 20.39
C ALA A 238 -2.17 14.64 19.56
N LEU A 239 -3.35 14.67 20.20
CA LEU A 239 -4.59 15.12 19.55
C LEU A 239 -4.53 16.61 19.18
N GLU A 240 -3.99 17.45 20.06
CA GLU A 240 -3.83 18.88 19.77
C GLU A 240 -2.82 19.15 18.66
N SER A 241 -1.76 18.34 18.57
CA SER A 241 -0.80 18.40 17.45
C SER A 241 -1.48 18.12 16.11
N GLU A 242 -2.39 17.14 16.04
CA GLU A 242 -3.17 16.87 14.83
C GLU A 242 -4.10 18.05 14.48
N LYS A 243 -4.72 18.70 15.47
CA LYS A 243 -5.52 19.92 15.22
C LYS A 243 -4.67 21.06 14.67
N CYS A 244 -3.47 21.27 15.21
CA CYS A 244 -2.54 22.29 14.74
C CYS A 244 -2.13 22.08 13.28
N ILE A 245 -2.12 20.83 12.81
CA ILE A 245 -1.84 20.43 11.43
C ILE A 245 -3.05 20.67 10.50
N GLY A 246 -4.24 20.93 11.07
CA GLY A 246 -5.47 21.24 10.33
C GLY A 246 -6.52 20.13 10.37
N GLU A 247 -6.39 19.13 11.26
CA GLU A 247 -7.44 18.14 11.45
C GLU A 247 -8.64 18.70 12.22
N THR A 248 -9.83 18.57 11.64
CA THR A 248 -11.08 19.06 12.27
C THR A 248 -11.59 18.13 13.35
N SER A 249 -11.34 16.83 13.22
CA SER A 249 -11.74 15.80 14.20
C SER A 249 -10.62 14.76 14.33
N PRO A 250 -9.55 15.08 15.08
CA PRO A 250 -8.40 14.21 15.21
C PRO A 250 -8.74 12.80 15.70
N GLN A 251 -8.13 11.80 15.08
CA GLN A 251 -8.19 10.41 15.48
C GLN A 251 -6.77 9.84 15.53
N LEU A 252 -6.47 9.08 16.57
CA LEU A 252 -5.18 8.43 16.74
C LEU A 252 -5.38 6.91 16.66
N PRO A 253 -4.53 6.17 15.93
CA PRO A 253 -4.65 4.72 15.78
C PRO A 253 -4.54 3.94 17.10
N VAL A 254 -3.98 4.55 18.15
CA VAL A 254 -3.89 3.95 19.50
C VAL A 254 -5.16 4.12 20.35
N GLN A 255 -6.12 4.97 19.93
CA GLN A 255 -7.37 5.13 20.68
C GLN A 255 -8.15 3.81 20.66
N ARG A 256 -8.66 3.39 21.82
CA ARG A 256 -9.32 2.08 22.00
C ARG A 256 -10.40 1.80 20.95
N ASN A 257 -11.31 2.75 20.71
CA ASN A 257 -12.40 2.61 19.75
C ASN A 257 -11.89 2.47 18.31
N ILE A 258 -10.85 3.23 17.94
CA ILE A 258 -10.23 3.20 16.61
C ILE A 258 -9.49 1.88 16.42
N LEU A 259 -8.61 1.52 17.36
CA LEU A 259 -7.83 0.29 17.32
C LEU A 259 -8.72 -0.95 17.33
N THR A 260 -9.82 -0.95 18.11
CA THR A 260 -10.78 -2.07 18.16
C THR A 260 -11.29 -2.39 16.76
N ARG A 261 -11.70 -1.38 15.98
CA ARG A 261 -12.20 -1.58 14.62
C ARG A 261 -11.11 -2.11 13.68
N PHE A 262 -9.88 -1.62 13.79
CA PHE A 262 -8.76 -2.17 13.02
C PHE A 262 -8.49 -3.63 13.38
N CYS A 263 -8.53 -3.95 14.67
CA CYS A 263 -8.34 -5.32 15.13
C CYS A 263 -9.50 -6.24 14.68
N GLU A 264 -10.73 -5.74 14.52
CA GLU A 264 -11.84 -6.50 13.91
C GLU A 264 -11.60 -6.82 12.43
N MET A 265 -11.06 -5.87 11.65
CA MET A 265 -10.75 -6.09 10.23
C MET A 265 -9.54 -7.00 10.00
N ILE A 266 -8.55 -6.94 10.90
CA ILE A 266 -7.29 -7.68 10.77
C ILE A 266 -7.40 -9.11 11.36
N PHE A 267 -8.04 -9.26 12.52
CA PHE A 267 -8.06 -10.50 13.28
C PHE A 267 -9.42 -11.21 13.16
N GLY A 268 -9.81 -11.54 11.93
CA GLY A 268 -10.92 -12.43 11.61
C GLY A 268 -10.40 -13.60 10.78
N TYR A 269 -10.52 -14.82 11.31
CA TYR A 269 -10.11 -16.07 10.66
C TYR A 269 -11.03 -17.24 11.08
N PRO A 270 -11.42 -18.15 10.16
CA PRO A 270 -11.12 -18.14 8.73
C PRO A 270 -11.77 -16.96 8.02
N ASP A 271 -11.14 -16.47 6.95
CA ASP A 271 -11.72 -15.41 6.14
C ASP A 271 -12.84 -16.00 5.27
N VAL A 272 -14.09 -15.64 5.58
CA VAL A 272 -15.27 -16.14 4.86
C VAL A 272 -15.29 -15.77 3.37
N TRP A 273 -14.48 -14.79 2.96
CA TRP A 273 -14.34 -14.34 1.57
C TRP A 273 -13.16 -14.98 0.84
N CYS A 274 -12.48 -15.94 1.48
CA CYS A 274 -11.29 -16.58 0.95
C CYS A 274 -11.42 -18.11 0.99
N SER A 275 -11.40 -18.74 -0.18
CA SER A 275 -11.33 -20.20 -0.33
C SER A 275 -9.90 -20.72 -0.52
N ASP A 276 -8.89 -19.85 -0.43
CA ASP A 276 -7.51 -20.20 -0.75
C ASP A 276 -6.93 -21.16 0.30
N ALA A 277 -5.98 -21.98 -0.14
CA ALA A 277 -5.26 -22.85 0.78
C ALA A 277 -4.48 -22.02 1.82
N LEU A 278 -4.31 -22.59 3.03
CA LEU A 278 -3.60 -21.93 4.14
C LEU A 278 -2.22 -21.40 3.73
N VAL A 279 -1.52 -22.11 2.84
CA VAL A 279 -0.20 -21.71 2.32
C VAL A 279 -0.25 -20.38 1.57
N ASP A 280 -1.31 -20.10 0.82
CA ASP A 280 -1.44 -18.88 0.01
C ASP A 280 -1.79 -17.67 0.89
N GLN A 281 -2.45 -17.92 2.03
CA GLN A 281 -2.83 -16.93 3.03
C GLN A 281 -1.71 -16.55 4.00
N THR A 282 -0.61 -17.31 4.04
CA THR A 282 0.48 -17.13 5.04
C THR A 282 1.03 -15.70 5.12
N SER A 283 1.08 -14.94 4.02
CA SER A 283 1.67 -13.59 4.01
C SER A 283 0.91 -12.61 4.92
N TRP A 284 -0.42 -12.58 4.86
CA TRP A 284 -1.21 -11.69 5.70
C TRP A 284 -1.38 -12.24 7.12
N LEU A 285 -1.53 -13.56 7.25
CA LEU A 285 -1.62 -14.23 8.56
C LEU A 285 -0.37 -13.97 9.39
N LEU A 286 0.81 -14.11 8.79
CA LEU A 286 2.07 -13.85 9.48
C LEU A 286 2.22 -12.36 9.86
N ALA A 287 1.74 -11.43 9.02
CA ALA A 287 1.74 -10.01 9.37
C ALA A 287 0.80 -9.72 10.55
N ALA A 288 -0.40 -10.30 10.57
CA ALA A 288 -1.35 -10.20 11.67
C ALA A 288 -0.78 -10.78 12.97
N VAL A 289 -0.25 -12.01 12.93
CA VAL A 289 0.40 -12.65 14.08
C VAL A 289 1.55 -11.80 14.62
N ASN A 290 2.41 -11.26 13.76
CA ASN A 290 3.51 -10.38 14.18
C ASN A 290 3.01 -9.07 14.79
N MET A 291 1.92 -8.49 14.28
CA MET A 291 1.31 -7.30 14.87
C MET A 291 0.76 -7.59 16.27
N ALA A 292 0.03 -8.70 16.46
CA ALA A 292 -0.45 -9.11 17.77
C ALA A 292 0.70 -9.37 18.75
N LEU A 293 1.75 -10.07 18.31
CA LEU A 293 2.94 -10.32 19.10
C LEU A 293 3.61 -9.01 19.53
N TYR A 294 3.76 -8.06 18.60
CA TYR A 294 4.33 -6.74 18.89
C TYR A 294 3.52 -6.00 19.96
N ILE A 295 2.19 -5.98 19.85
CA ILE A 295 1.32 -5.34 20.84
C ILE A 295 1.52 -5.97 22.22
N PHE A 296 1.41 -7.30 22.33
CA PHE A 296 1.56 -7.96 23.62
C PHE A 296 2.94 -7.74 24.25
N LEU A 297 4.02 -7.90 23.48
CA LEU A 297 5.38 -7.71 23.99
C LEU A 297 5.63 -6.26 24.43
N ARG A 298 5.10 -5.29 23.69
CA ARG A 298 5.21 -3.88 24.08
C ARG A 298 4.42 -3.60 25.35
N CYS A 299 3.19 -4.05 25.44
CA CYS A 299 2.39 -3.92 26.66
C CYS A 299 3.08 -4.55 27.87
N ASP A 300 3.68 -5.73 27.72
CA ASP A 300 4.37 -6.46 28.79
C ASP A 300 5.60 -5.67 29.28
N ALA A 301 6.38 -5.12 28.32
CA ALA A 301 7.52 -4.26 28.62
C ALA A 301 7.13 -2.95 29.31
N LEU A 302 5.96 -2.39 29.04
CA LEU A 302 5.48 -1.16 29.68
C LEU A 302 4.88 -1.44 31.06
N LYS A 303 4.08 -2.50 31.21
CA LYS A 303 3.54 -2.93 32.51
C LYS A 303 4.64 -3.25 33.51
N SER A 304 5.69 -3.96 33.08
CA SER A 304 6.84 -4.27 33.95
C SER A 304 7.59 -3.04 34.43
N LYS A 305 7.57 -1.94 33.66
CA LYS A 305 8.14 -0.64 34.05
C LYS A 305 7.14 0.29 34.74
N GLN A 306 5.87 -0.11 34.87
CA GLN A 306 4.76 0.72 35.33
C GLN A 306 4.59 2.03 34.52
N GLU A 307 4.91 1.98 33.23
CA GLU A 307 4.77 3.10 32.30
C GLU A 307 3.40 3.06 31.60
N ASP A 308 2.64 4.16 31.70
CA ASP A 308 1.36 4.38 31.00
C ASP A 308 0.37 3.18 31.06
N PRO A 309 -0.09 2.80 32.28
CA PRO A 309 -0.93 1.63 32.47
C PRO A 309 -2.28 1.75 31.76
N ALA A 310 -2.87 2.96 31.73
CA ALA A 310 -4.17 3.20 31.11
C ALA A 310 -4.13 2.96 29.59
N LEU A 311 -3.14 3.53 28.89
CA LEU A 311 -2.99 3.29 27.44
C LEU A 311 -2.74 1.81 27.15
N THR A 312 -1.92 1.17 27.98
CA THR A 312 -1.58 -0.24 27.82
C THR A 312 -2.82 -1.12 27.95
N ASP A 313 -3.66 -0.87 28.94
CA ASP A 313 -4.92 -1.62 29.15
C ASP A 313 -5.94 -1.35 28.04
N ASP A 314 -6.02 -0.11 27.54
CA ASP A 314 -6.89 0.23 26.41
C ASP A 314 -6.47 -0.48 25.12
N VAL A 315 -5.16 -0.54 24.83
CA VAL A 315 -4.61 -1.23 23.67
C VAL A 315 -4.82 -2.74 23.75
N VAL A 316 -4.55 -3.36 24.91
CA VAL A 316 -4.82 -4.80 25.11
C VAL A 316 -6.32 -5.08 24.98
N SER A 317 -7.17 -4.24 25.58
CA SER A 317 -8.62 -4.38 25.50
C SER A 317 -9.12 -4.29 24.05
N ALA A 318 -8.55 -3.38 23.25
CA ALA A 318 -8.86 -3.24 21.83
C ALA A 318 -8.41 -4.44 21.00
N LEU A 319 -7.28 -5.06 21.34
CA LEU A 319 -6.81 -6.28 20.68
C LEU A 319 -7.69 -7.48 21.03
N VAL A 320 -7.92 -7.73 22.33
CA VAL A 320 -8.59 -8.94 22.83
C VAL A 320 -10.09 -8.93 22.53
N ARG A 321 -10.73 -7.75 22.60
CA ARG A 321 -12.15 -7.54 22.28
C ARG A 321 -13.06 -8.51 23.03
N ILE A 322 -13.08 -8.40 24.36
CA ILE A 322 -13.93 -9.26 25.21
C ILE A 322 -15.41 -8.90 24.98
N SER A 323 -16.21 -9.90 24.60
CA SER A 323 -17.67 -9.83 24.47
C SER A 323 -18.26 -11.07 25.13
N ASP A 324 -19.27 -10.88 25.98
CA ASP A 324 -20.00 -11.98 26.63
C ASP A 324 -19.09 -12.98 27.37
N GLY A 325 -18.03 -12.46 28.01
CA GLY A 325 -17.04 -13.26 28.74
C GLY A 325 -16.03 -14.00 27.87
N SER A 326 -16.05 -13.81 26.54
CA SER A 326 -15.15 -14.47 25.59
C SER A 326 -14.30 -13.46 24.80
N SER A 327 -13.04 -13.79 24.58
CA SER A 327 -12.13 -13.01 23.74
C SER A 327 -12.43 -13.27 22.26
N LYS A 328 -12.87 -12.24 21.51
CA LYS A 328 -13.04 -12.39 20.05
C LYS A 328 -11.71 -12.66 19.36
N PHE A 329 -10.60 -12.12 19.85
CA PHE A 329 -9.27 -12.42 19.30
C PHE A 329 -8.90 -13.91 19.42
N SER A 330 -9.17 -14.53 20.57
CA SER A 330 -8.88 -15.96 20.75
C SER A 330 -9.85 -16.83 19.95
N THR A 331 -11.14 -16.54 20.03
CA THR A 331 -12.21 -17.39 19.46
C THR A 331 -12.31 -17.28 17.93
N HIS A 332 -12.11 -16.10 17.36
CA HIS A 332 -12.31 -15.83 15.92
C HIS A 332 -11.01 -15.62 15.16
N PHE A 333 -9.84 -15.82 15.78
CA PHE A 333 -8.57 -15.69 15.07
C PHE A 333 -7.54 -16.72 15.53
N LEU A 334 -7.12 -16.64 16.79
CA LEU A 334 -5.96 -17.40 17.25
C LEU A 334 -6.21 -18.91 17.32
N ASN A 335 -7.31 -19.34 17.95
CA ASN A 335 -7.59 -20.77 18.14
C ASN A 335 -7.88 -21.47 16.81
N PRO A 336 -8.74 -20.93 15.91
CA PRO A 336 -8.97 -21.57 14.63
C PRO A 336 -7.70 -21.62 13.78
N LEU A 337 -6.87 -20.57 13.78
CA LEU A 337 -5.59 -20.58 13.06
C LEU A 337 -4.63 -21.65 13.58
N LEU A 338 -4.50 -21.80 14.91
CA LEU A 338 -3.65 -22.83 15.51
C LEU A 338 -4.14 -24.24 15.16
N ASN A 339 -5.46 -24.47 15.17
CA ASN A 339 -6.03 -25.75 14.78
C ASN A 339 -5.71 -26.10 13.33
N ASP A 340 -5.99 -25.19 12.39
CA ASP A 340 -5.73 -25.41 10.96
C ASP A 340 -4.23 -25.59 10.68
N LEU A 341 -3.37 -24.82 11.37
CA LEU A 341 -1.92 -25.00 11.30
C LEU A 341 -1.48 -26.37 11.79
N ASN A 342 -2.02 -26.84 12.91
CA ASN A 342 -1.70 -28.17 13.45
C ASN A 342 -2.12 -29.26 12.46
N GLU A 343 -3.35 -29.20 11.95
CA GLU A 343 -3.89 -30.16 10.99
C GLU A 343 -3.06 -30.19 9.70
N GLU A 344 -2.81 -29.04 9.10
CA GLU A 344 -2.10 -28.93 7.83
C GLU A 344 -0.60 -29.29 7.96
N CYS A 345 0.06 -28.89 9.04
CA CYS A 345 1.44 -29.32 9.33
C CYS A 345 1.54 -30.84 9.49
N ASN A 346 0.61 -31.46 10.24
CA ASN A 346 0.59 -32.91 10.42
C ASN A 346 0.35 -33.64 9.10
N ARG A 347 -0.58 -33.14 8.28
CA ARG A 347 -0.87 -33.66 6.94
C ARG A 347 0.35 -33.59 6.03
N LEU A 348 1.01 -32.43 5.94
CA LEU A 348 2.22 -32.26 5.13
C LEU A 348 3.38 -33.11 5.64
N GLN A 349 3.54 -33.25 6.95
CA GLN A 349 4.57 -34.09 7.54
C GLN A 349 4.36 -35.57 7.18
N ALA A 350 3.11 -36.07 7.23
CA ALA A 350 2.80 -37.42 6.76
C ALA A 350 3.11 -37.62 5.26
N MET A 351 2.82 -36.62 4.42
CA MET A 351 3.18 -36.65 2.99
C MET A 351 4.70 -36.67 2.77
N VAL A 352 5.46 -35.86 3.52
CA VAL A 352 6.93 -35.84 3.47
C VAL A 352 7.51 -37.20 3.85
N TYR A 353 7.00 -37.84 4.91
CA TYR A 353 7.43 -39.19 5.29
C TYR A 353 7.10 -40.22 4.21
N SER A 354 5.89 -40.18 3.66
CA SER A 354 5.47 -41.08 2.58
C SER A 354 6.36 -40.93 1.34
N LEU A 355 6.61 -39.70 0.88
CA LEU A 355 7.50 -39.42 -0.26
C LEU A 355 8.94 -39.88 0.01
N THR A 356 9.46 -39.63 1.21
CA THR A 356 10.81 -40.07 1.61
C THR A 356 10.93 -41.59 1.60
N SER A 357 9.91 -42.30 2.08
CA SER A 357 9.89 -43.77 2.03
C SER A 357 9.76 -44.28 0.59
N GLY A 358 8.91 -43.67 -0.23
CA GLY A 358 8.68 -44.07 -1.62
C GLY A 358 9.89 -43.85 -2.52
N ILE A 359 10.71 -42.82 -2.28
CA ILE A 359 11.97 -42.59 -3.02
C ILE A 359 12.96 -43.76 -2.82
N LYS A 360 12.96 -44.42 -1.66
CA LYS A 360 13.84 -45.57 -1.40
C LYS A 360 13.46 -46.81 -2.21
N THR A 361 12.23 -46.86 -2.72
CA THR A 361 11.64 -48.01 -3.41
C THR A 361 11.25 -47.73 -4.85
N ALA A 362 11.58 -46.54 -5.38
CA ALA A 362 11.18 -46.08 -6.71
C ALA A 362 12.27 -46.29 -7.77
N ASP A 363 11.86 -46.44 -9.02
CA ASP A 363 12.77 -46.54 -10.17
C ASP A 363 13.43 -45.18 -10.50
N ASP A 364 14.61 -45.21 -11.14
CA ASP A 364 15.45 -44.03 -11.41
C ASP A 364 14.73 -42.85 -12.09
N GLN A 365 13.74 -43.13 -12.95
CA GLN A 365 12.95 -42.11 -13.64
C GLN A 365 11.93 -41.39 -12.72
N GLN A 366 11.40 -42.09 -11.71
CA GLN A 366 10.44 -41.55 -10.74
C GLN A 366 11.13 -40.80 -9.60
N ILE A 367 12.37 -41.18 -9.26
CA ILE A 367 13.16 -40.55 -8.19
C ILE A 367 13.28 -39.04 -8.38
N LYS A 368 13.53 -38.56 -9.62
CA LYS A 368 13.72 -37.12 -9.88
C LYS A 368 12.44 -36.31 -9.61
N GLN A 369 11.28 -36.81 -10.02
CA GLN A 369 9.99 -36.14 -9.81
C GLN A 369 9.59 -36.16 -8.32
N MET A 370 9.78 -37.31 -7.65
CA MET A 370 9.49 -37.43 -6.22
C MET A 370 10.40 -36.55 -5.37
N LYS A 371 11.69 -36.40 -5.72
CA LYS A 371 12.61 -35.48 -5.05
C LYS A 371 12.19 -34.02 -5.19
N ALA A 372 11.74 -33.60 -6.37
CA ALA A 372 11.24 -32.24 -6.58
C ALA A 372 9.97 -31.97 -5.76
N SER A 373 9.02 -32.93 -5.75
CA SER A 373 7.81 -32.85 -4.93
C SER A 373 8.13 -32.81 -3.43
N LEU A 374 9.05 -33.65 -2.97
CA LEU A 374 9.53 -33.67 -1.59
C LEU A 374 10.08 -32.31 -1.17
N ALA A 375 11.00 -31.74 -1.96
CA ALA A 375 11.59 -30.43 -1.68
C ALA A 375 10.53 -29.32 -1.58
N ALA A 376 9.53 -29.33 -2.48
CA ALA A 376 8.42 -28.37 -2.43
C ALA A 376 7.55 -28.53 -1.18
N LYS A 377 7.26 -29.76 -0.76
CA LYS A 377 6.48 -30.06 0.46
C LYS A 377 7.27 -29.73 1.74
N GLU A 378 8.57 -30.00 1.77
CA GLU A 378 9.45 -29.61 2.88
C GLU A 378 9.54 -28.08 3.02
N ALA A 379 9.69 -27.35 1.91
CA ALA A 379 9.68 -25.89 1.94
C ALA A 379 8.34 -25.32 2.43
N THR A 380 7.23 -25.92 2.00
CA THR A 380 5.88 -25.53 2.46
C THR A 380 5.71 -25.81 3.95
N LEU A 381 6.10 -26.99 4.41
CA LEU A 381 6.04 -27.38 5.83
C LEU A 381 6.88 -26.45 6.71
N LEU A 382 8.08 -26.07 6.25
CA LEU A 382 8.92 -25.10 6.97
C LEU A 382 8.21 -23.75 7.13
N ARG A 383 7.59 -23.25 6.06
CA ARG A 383 6.83 -21.99 6.08
C ARG A 383 5.66 -22.03 7.07
N LEU A 384 4.88 -23.12 7.07
CA LEU A 384 3.76 -23.27 8.01
C LEU A 384 4.21 -23.46 9.45
N ARG A 385 5.30 -24.19 9.70
CA ARG A 385 5.89 -24.32 11.05
C ARG A 385 6.41 -23.00 11.60
N LEU A 386 6.97 -22.14 10.76
CA LEU A 386 7.35 -20.78 11.18
C LEU A 386 6.11 -19.99 11.65
N MET A 387 5.00 -20.09 10.91
CA MET A 387 3.73 -19.45 11.28
C MET A 387 3.12 -20.06 12.55
N GLN A 388 3.18 -21.38 12.71
CA GLN A 388 2.75 -22.11 13.91
C GLN A 388 3.52 -21.67 15.15
N ASN A 389 4.86 -21.60 15.06
CA ASN A 389 5.70 -21.15 16.16
C ASN A 389 5.39 -19.69 16.54
N ALA A 390 5.20 -18.80 15.56
CA ALA A 390 4.83 -17.42 15.82
C ALA A 390 3.46 -17.31 16.49
N SER A 391 2.48 -18.09 16.02
CA SER A 391 1.12 -18.14 16.57
C SER A 391 1.11 -18.70 18.00
N GLN A 392 1.91 -19.73 18.28
CA GLN A 392 2.05 -20.28 19.63
C GLN A 392 2.65 -19.24 20.59
N ARG A 393 3.67 -18.49 20.17
CA ARG A 393 4.22 -17.41 21.00
C ARG A 393 3.19 -16.32 21.29
N VAL A 394 2.31 -16.01 20.34
CA VAL A 394 1.18 -15.09 20.56
C VAL A 394 0.20 -15.67 21.58
N PHE A 395 -0.11 -16.97 21.50
CA PHE A 395 -0.94 -17.67 22.49
C PHE A 395 -0.34 -17.59 23.89
N ASP A 396 0.94 -17.88 24.05
CA ASP A 396 1.62 -17.80 25.35
C ASP A 396 1.60 -16.38 25.92
N CYS A 397 1.71 -15.36 25.06
CA CYS A 397 1.56 -13.96 25.47
C CYS A 397 0.12 -13.65 25.88
N TYR A 398 -0.86 -14.05 25.07
CA TYR A 398 -2.28 -13.85 25.34
C TYR A 398 -2.69 -14.46 26.68
N GLU A 399 -2.28 -15.69 26.99
CA GLU A 399 -2.60 -16.34 28.26
C GLU A 399 -2.05 -15.58 29.48
N ARG A 400 -0.84 -15.00 29.37
CA ARG A 400 -0.29 -14.14 30.44
C ARG A 400 -1.16 -12.91 30.70
N PHE A 401 -1.67 -12.27 29.65
CA PHE A 401 -2.57 -11.13 29.78
C PHE A 401 -3.98 -11.52 30.26
N ARG A 402 -4.48 -12.70 29.87
CA ARG A 402 -5.77 -13.23 30.31
C ARG A 402 -5.79 -13.54 31.80
N ILE A 403 -4.70 -14.07 32.35
CA ILE A 403 -4.58 -14.41 33.79
C ILE A 403 -4.42 -13.15 34.65
N ALA A 404 -3.91 -12.05 34.09
CA ALA A 404 -3.67 -10.80 34.79
C ALA A 404 -4.88 -9.85 34.84
N GLN A 405 -5.97 -10.18 34.14
CA GLN A 405 -7.26 -9.50 34.15
C GLN A 405 -8.23 -10.23 35.08
#